data_AF-A0A3L7RW88-F1
#
_entry.id   AF-A0A3L7RW88-F1
#
_cell.length_a   1.000
_cell.length_b   1.000
_cell.length_c   1.000
_cell.angle_alpha   90.00
_cell.angle_beta   90.00
_cell.angle_gamma   90.00
#
_symmetry.space_group_name_H-M   'P 1'
#
loop_
_entity.id
_entity.type
_entity.pdbx_description
1 polymer ?
#
loop_
_entity_poly.entity_id
_entity_poly.type
_entity_poly.pdbx_seq_one_letter_code
_entity_poly.pdbx_strand_id
1 'polypeptide(L)'
;MEKKKVNIHRINFDELYQRHLCRHGQFGINVWHIIAVYGVYFSLVSLAAIAMRAILPQATIATQYCVLTLLFVPYLAVLLRNIPLMVFLLTALSAVLLIVAAVATPGIPFWLHVILIPAWHRVQLISHRRYTVHHDMSAFEQTYKKGRTLFLLLAVYELPILLQYLAFGRKDWAS
;
A
#
# COMPACT_ATOMS: atom_id res chain seq x y z
N MET A 1 21.78 3.94 -24.49
CA MET A 1 20.76 4.36 -23.49
C MET A 1 21.25 3.99 -22.10
N GLU A 2 21.45 4.99 -21.26
CA GLU A 2 21.91 4.83 -19.89
C GLU A 2 20.82 4.17 -19.03
N LYS A 3 21.16 3.13 -18.27
CA LYS A 3 20.19 2.44 -17.40
C LYS A 3 19.81 3.38 -16.25
N LYS A 4 18.63 4.00 -16.32
CA LYS A 4 18.10 4.80 -15.21
C LYS A 4 17.82 3.87 -14.01
N LYS A 5 18.65 3.95 -12.98
CA LYS A 5 18.51 3.14 -11.77
C LYS A 5 17.33 3.66 -10.95
N VAL A 6 16.32 2.81 -10.71
CA VAL A 6 15.17 3.16 -9.86
C VAL A 6 15.64 3.40 -8.43
N ASN A 7 15.30 4.57 -7.88
CA ASN A 7 15.60 4.96 -6.50
C ASN A 7 14.29 5.20 -5.75
N ILE A 8 14.05 4.45 -4.68
CA ILE A 8 12.82 4.54 -3.86
C ILE A 8 12.64 5.94 -3.26
N HIS A 9 13.74 6.66 -2.96
CA HIS A 9 13.70 8.00 -2.37
C HIS A 9 13.50 9.13 -3.38
N ARG A 10 13.65 8.85 -4.68
CA ARG A 10 13.54 9.84 -5.76
C ARG A 10 12.88 9.17 -6.97
N ILE A 11 11.56 9.18 -6.99
CA ILE A 11 10.76 8.63 -8.07
C ILE A 11 9.81 9.67 -8.65
N ASN A 12 9.55 9.55 -9.95
CA ASN A 12 8.46 10.24 -10.60
C ASN A 12 7.15 9.47 -10.32
N PHE A 13 6.35 9.99 -9.37
CA PHE A 13 5.09 9.36 -9.00
C PHE A 13 4.07 9.34 -10.15
N ASP A 14 4.03 10.38 -10.99
CA ASP A 14 3.13 10.42 -12.14
C ASP A 14 3.48 9.31 -13.14
N GLU A 15 4.76 9.10 -13.42
CA GLU A 15 5.23 7.99 -14.27
C GLU A 15 4.83 6.63 -13.69
N LEU A 16 4.96 6.47 -12.36
CA LEU A 16 4.57 5.24 -11.67
C LEU A 16 3.05 5.03 -11.67
N TYR A 17 2.27 6.10 -11.52
CA TYR A 17 0.81 6.10 -11.58
C TYR A 17 0.33 5.73 -13.00
N GLN A 18 0.92 6.31 -14.05
CA GLN A 18 0.59 5.95 -15.43
C GLN A 18 0.90 4.48 -15.73
N ARG A 19 2.05 3.98 -15.26
CA ARG A 19 2.36 2.55 -15.35
C ARG A 19 1.31 1.68 -14.65
N HIS A 20 0.80 2.11 -13.50
CA HIS A 20 -0.27 1.42 -12.80
C HIS A 20 -1.54 1.38 -13.64
N LEU A 21 -1.97 2.50 -14.22
CA LEU A 21 -3.14 2.57 -15.12
C LEU A 21 -3.02 1.61 -16.31
N CYS A 22 -1.83 1.44 -16.89
CA CYS A 22 -1.65 0.48 -17.98
C CYS A 22 -1.98 -0.97 -17.59
N ARG A 23 -1.80 -1.35 -16.32
CA ARG A 23 -2.12 -2.71 -15.83
C ARG A 23 -3.45 -2.81 -15.12
N HIS A 24 -3.87 -1.71 -14.50
CA HIS A 24 -4.96 -1.65 -13.54
C HIS A 24 -5.87 -0.47 -13.84
N GLY A 25 -6.16 -0.21 -15.13
CA GLY A 25 -7.03 0.91 -15.52
C GLY A 25 -8.49 0.72 -15.11
N GLN A 26 -8.94 -0.53 -14.97
CA GLN A 26 -10.35 -0.81 -14.68
C GLN A 26 -10.71 -0.47 -13.22
N PHE A 27 -11.84 0.21 -12.99
CA PHE A 27 -12.27 0.60 -11.64
C PHE A 27 -12.34 -0.57 -10.66
N GLY A 28 -12.96 -1.69 -11.10
CA GLY A 28 -13.16 -2.87 -10.25
C GLY A 28 -11.86 -3.49 -9.73
N ILE A 29 -10.79 -3.50 -10.53
CA ILE A 29 -9.50 -4.04 -10.05
C ILE A 29 -8.92 -3.18 -8.93
N ASN A 30 -9.03 -1.85 -9.02
CA ASN A 30 -8.50 -0.93 -8.01
C ASN A 30 -9.27 -1.01 -6.70
N VAL A 31 -10.58 -1.24 -6.76
CA VAL A 31 -11.41 -1.48 -5.56
C VAL A 31 -10.95 -2.75 -4.84
N TRP A 32 -10.80 -3.87 -5.56
CA TRP A 32 -10.30 -5.09 -4.93
C TRP A 32 -8.85 -4.96 -4.45
N HIS A 33 -8.05 -4.18 -5.16
CA HIS A 33 -6.66 -3.94 -4.81
C HIS A 33 -6.55 -3.13 -3.51
N ILE A 34 -7.31 -2.05 -3.34
CA ILE A 34 -7.28 -1.28 -2.10
C ILE A 34 -7.80 -2.11 -0.91
N ILE A 35 -8.82 -2.94 -1.12
CA ILE A 35 -9.33 -3.86 -0.09
C ILE A 35 -8.24 -4.84 0.34
N ALA A 36 -7.54 -5.45 -0.61
CA ALA A 36 -6.45 -6.38 -0.32
C ALA A 36 -5.28 -5.70 0.40
N VAL A 37 -4.84 -4.53 -0.07
CA VAL A 37 -3.74 -3.75 0.54
C VAL A 37 -4.09 -3.35 1.98
N TYR A 38 -5.31 -2.83 2.21
CA TYR A 38 -5.78 -2.53 3.57
C TYR A 38 -5.85 -3.78 4.43
N GLY A 39 -6.32 -4.91 3.91
CA GLY A 39 -6.36 -6.17 4.64
C GLY A 39 -4.97 -6.65 5.07
N VAL A 40 -3.96 -6.52 4.19
CA VAL A 40 -2.56 -6.83 4.51
C VAL A 40 -2.03 -5.86 5.56
N TYR A 41 -2.19 -4.56 5.36
CA TYR A 41 -1.68 -3.55 6.30
C TYR A 41 -2.35 -3.65 7.67
N PHE A 42 -3.67 -3.84 7.72
CA PHE A 42 -4.39 -4.10 8.97
C PHE A 42 -3.81 -5.31 9.69
N SER A 43 -3.58 -6.41 8.98
CA SER A 43 -3.00 -7.62 9.58
C SER A 43 -1.58 -7.39 10.10
N LEU A 44 -0.74 -6.64 9.38
CA LEU A 44 0.62 -6.29 9.82
C LEU A 44 0.62 -5.37 11.04
N VAL A 45 -0.22 -4.34 11.05
CA VAL A 45 -0.33 -3.39 12.17
C VAL A 45 -0.91 -4.09 13.41
N SER A 46 -1.91 -4.96 13.24
CA SER A 46 -2.46 -5.77 14.34
C SER A 46 -1.43 -6.74 14.91
N LEU A 47 -0.61 -7.38 14.07
CA LEU A 47 0.50 -8.21 14.56
C LEU A 47 1.52 -7.39 15.36
N ALA A 48 1.85 -6.17 14.91
CA ALA A 48 2.72 -5.27 15.66
C ALA A 48 2.10 -4.85 17.00
N ALA A 49 0.78 -4.57 17.02
CA ALA A 49 0.05 -4.25 18.24
C ALA A 49 0.02 -5.42 19.23
N ILE A 50 -0.23 -6.65 18.74
CA ILE A 50 -0.21 -7.87 19.55
C ILE A 50 1.20 -8.11 20.11
N ALA A 51 2.23 -8.03 19.28
CA ALA A 51 3.62 -8.19 19.71
C ALA A 51 3.99 -7.16 20.78
N MET A 52 3.57 -5.91 20.61
CA MET A 52 3.79 -4.86 21.58
C MET A 52 3.14 -5.15 22.93
N ARG A 53 1.90 -5.66 22.94
CA ARG A 53 1.22 -6.07 24.20
C ARG A 53 1.91 -7.25 24.87
N ALA A 54 2.49 -8.15 24.09
CA ALA A 54 3.25 -9.28 24.63
C ALA A 54 4.60 -8.84 25.23
N ILE A 55 5.30 -7.90 24.58
CA ILE A 55 6.63 -7.42 25.02
C ILE A 55 6.51 -6.38 26.15
N LEU A 56 5.50 -5.51 26.08
CA LEU A 56 5.26 -4.41 27.01
C LEU A 56 3.83 -4.47 27.58
N PRO A 57 3.52 -5.45 28.45
CA PRO A 57 2.16 -5.65 28.97
C PRO A 57 1.64 -4.47 29.80
N GLN A 58 2.53 -3.65 30.37
CA GLN A 58 2.19 -2.46 31.14
C GLN A 58 2.01 -1.21 30.26
N ALA A 59 2.19 -1.32 28.94
CA ALA A 59 2.05 -0.18 28.03
C ALA A 59 0.60 0.28 27.96
N THR A 60 0.39 1.57 28.20
CA THR A 60 -0.92 2.20 28.03
C THR A 60 -1.36 2.15 26.55
N ILE A 61 -2.66 2.34 26.31
CA ILE A 61 -3.20 2.50 24.96
C ILE A 61 -2.52 3.65 24.22
N ALA A 62 -2.25 4.76 24.90
CA ALA A 62 -1.53 5.91 24.33
C ALA A 62 -0.11 5.52 23.88
N THR A 63 0.61 4.74 24.69
CA THR A 63 1.93 4.20 24.34
C THR A 63 1.85 3.33 23.08
N GLN A 64 0.81 2.49 22.95
CA GLN A 64 0.59 1.67 21.75
C GLN A 64 0.40 2.53 20.50
N TYR A 65 -0.46 3.55 20.58
CA TYR A 65 -0.63 4.50 19.49
C TYR A 65 0.69 5.16 19.09
N CYS A 66 1.44 5.71 20.06
CA CYS A 66 2.71 6.38 19.79
C CYS A 66 3.72 5.46 19.08
N VAL A 67 3.91 4.24 19.57
CA VAL A 67 4.87 3.30 18.97
C VAL A 67 4.44 2.89 17.57
N LEU A 68 3.17 2.55 17.36
CA LEU A 68 2.68 2.18 16.03
C LEU A 68 2.78 3.35 15.06
N THR A 69 2.49 4.59 15.49
CA THR A 69 2.71 5.78 14.67
C THR A 69 4.19 5.96 14.30
N LEU A 70 5.11 5.76 15.25
CA LEU A 70 6.55 5.85 14.99
C LEU A 70 7.01 4.83 13.94
N LEU A 71 6.41 3.63 13.87
CA LEU A 71 6.73 2.64 12.83
C LEU A 71 6.35 3.13 11.41
N PHE A 72 5.36 4.00 11.27
CA PHE A 72 4.98 4.58 9.97
C PHE A 72 5.84 5.80 9.58
N VAL A 73 6.57 6.42 10.51
CA VAL A 73 7.35 7.63 10.21
C VAL A 73 8.35 7.44 9.07
N PRO A 74 9.18 6.37 9.03
CA PRO A 74 10.11 6.15 7.92
C PRO A 74 9.40 6.02 6.57
N TYR A 75 8.26 5.34 6.55
CA TYR A 75 7.44 5.17 5.36
C TYR A 75 6.91 6.53 4.85
N LEU A 76 6.28 7.30 5.73
CA LEU A 76 5.76 8.63 5.38
C LEU A 76 6.88 9.59 4.96
N ALA A 77 8.06 9.53 5.59
CA ALA A 77 9.20 10.37 5.21
C ALA A 77 9.69 10.10 3.78
N VAL A 78 9.64 8.84 3.33
CA VAL A 78 9.92 8.48 1.93
C VAL A 78 8.87 9.08 1.00
N LEU A 79 7.58 8.94 1.34
CA LEU A 79 6.50 9.41 0.50
C LEU A 79 6.43 10.94 0.35
N LEU A 80 6.70 11.68 1.43
CA LEU A 80 6.57 13.14 1.49
C LEU A 80 7.29 13.86 0.34
N ARG A 81 8.40 13.31 -0.13
CA ARG A 81 9.22 13.91 -1.20
C ARG A 81 8.82 13.50 -2.62
N ASN A 82 7.98 12.49 -2.75
CA ASN A 82 7.76 11.80 -4.02
C ASN A 82 6.32 11.90 -4.53
N ILE A 83 5.34 12.16 -3.67
CA ILE A 83 3.91 12.13 -4.06
C ILE A 83 3.22 13.49 -3.82
N PRO A 84 2.10 13.78 -4.51
CA PRO A 84 1.33 15.00 -4.29
C PRO A 84 0.86 15.11 -2.83
N LEU A 85 0.83 16.34 -2.29
CA LEU A 85 0.51 16.61 -0.88
C LEU A 85 -0.85 15.99 -0.46
N MET A 86 -1.87 16.09 -1.31
CA MET A 86 -3.19 15.53 -0.99
C MET A 86 -3.17 14.00 -0.90
N VAL A 87 -2.41 13.31 -1.76
CA VAL A 87 -2.24 11.85 -1.70
C VAL A 87 -1.44 11.46 -0.46
N PHE A 88 -0.43 12.25 -0.10
CA PHE A 88 0.32 12.08 1.14
C PHE A 88 -0.59 12.20 2.37
N LEU A 89 -1.43 13.23 2.45
CA LEU A 89 -2.37 13.42 3.55
C LEU A 89 -3.38 12.27 3.64
N LEU A 90 -3.91 11.80 2.51
CA LEU A 90 -4.78 10.61 2.48
C LEU A 90 -4.05 9.37 2.98
N THR A 91 -2.80 9.17 2.57
CA THR A 91 -1.99 8.02 3.01
C THR A 91 -1.68 8.09 4.50
N ALA A 92 -1.36 9.27 5.03
CA ALA A 92 -1.17 9.50 6.46
C ALA A 92 -2.46 9.22 7.25
N LEU A 93 -3.61 9.69 6.75
CA LEU A 93 -4.92 9.39 7.34
C LEU A 93 -5.21 7.89 7.33
N SER A 94 -4.92 7.19 6.21
CA SER A 94 -5.05 5.73 6.12
C SER A 94 -4.22 5.01 7.17
N ALA A 95 -2.98 5.43 7.40
CA ALA A 95 -2.12 4.86 8.44
C ALA A 95 -2.72 5.06 9.83
N VAL A 96 -3.23 6.26 10.15
CA VAL A 96 -3.92 6.53 11.43
C VAL A 96 -5.14 5.62 11.59
N LEU A 97 -5.98 5.49 10.57
CA LEU A 97 -7.17 4.63 10.60
C LEU A 97 -6.80 3.16 10.82
N LEU A 98 -5.73 2.67 10.18
CA LEU A 98 -5.22 1.31 10.37
C LEU A 98 -4.73 1.08 11.81
N ILE A 99 -4.03 2.05 12.39
CA ILE A 99 -3.58 1.98 13.80
C ILE A 99 -4.78 1.96 14.74
N VAL A 100 -5.75 2.86 14.55
CA VAL A 100 -6.98 2.91 15.34
C VAL A 100 -7.72 1.57 15.26
N ALA A 101 -7.91 1.04 14.06
CA ALA A 101 -8.59 -0.24 13.86
C ALA A 101 -7.84 -1.40 14.55
N ALA A 102 -6.52 -1.46 14.43
CA ALA A 102 -5.70 -2.51 15.05
C ALA A 102 -5.73 -2.45 16.58
N VAL A 103 -5.63 -1.26 17.17
CA VAL A 103 -5.67 -1.08 18.63
C VAL A 103 -7.07 -1.37 19.19
N ALA A 104 -8.12 -0.98 18.45
CA ALA A 104 -9.53 -1.16 18.83
C ALA A 104 -10.04 -2.59 18.67
N THR A 105 -9.31 -3.48 17.96
CA THR A 105 -9.73 -4.87 17.70
C THR A 105 -8.83 -5.90 18.39
N PRO A 106 -8.72 -5.90 19.74
CA PRO A 106 -7.71 -6.69 20.45
C PRO A 106 -8.01 -8.19 20.58
N GLY A 107 -9.12 -8.68 20.02
CA GLY A 107 -9.59 -10.07 20.21
C GLY A 107 -9.17 -11.06 19.13
N ILE A 108 -8.53 -10.60 18.05
CA ILE A 108 -8.18 -11.49 16.93
C ILE A 108 -6.88 -12.25 17.25
N PRO A 109 -6.87 -13.60 17.20
CA PRO A 109 -5.65 -14.38 17.43
C PRO A 109 -4.55 -14.04 16.40
N PHE A 110 -3.29 -13.97 16.85
CA PHE A 110 -2.17 -13.61 15.98
C PHE A 110 -2.07 -14.50 14.73
N TRP A 111 -2.33 -15.81 14.86
CA TRP A 111 -2.25 -16.76 13.74
C TRP A 111 -3.26 -16.42 12.64
N LEU A 112 -4.41 -15.83 12.98
CA LEU A 112 -5.40 -15.44 11.97
C LEU A 112 -4.85 -14.33 11.10
N HIS A 113 -4.17 -13.33 11.67
CA HIS A 113 -3.51 -12.28 10.88
C HIS A 113 -2.42 -12.84 9.96
N VAL A 114 -1.67 -13.83 10.42
CA VAL A 114 -0.67 -14.53 9.60
C VAL A 114 -1.32 -15.24 8.41
N ILE A 115 -2.49 -15.85 8.58
CA ILE A 115 -3.26 -16.49 7.50
C ILE A 115 -3.93 -15.44 6.60
N LEU A 116 -4.38 -14.33 7.15
CA LEU A 116 -5.06 -13.27 6.40
C LEU A 116 -4.13 -12.59 5.41
N ILE A 117 -2.85 -12.39 5.72
CA ILE A 117 -1.88 -11.79 4.79
C ILE A 117 -1.83 -12.52 3.43
N PRO A 118 -1.55 -13.84 3.35
CA PRO A 118 -1.58 -14.56 2.09
C PRO A 118 -3.00 -14.67 1.52
N ALA A 119 -4.06 -14.68 2.35
CA ALA A 119 -5.44 -14.67 1.86
C ALA A 119 -5.77 -13.38 1.09
N TRP A 120 -5.40 -12.21 1.62
CA TRP A 120 -5.56 -10.92 0.94
C TRP A 120 -4.73 -10.84 -0.34
N HIS A 121 -3.50 -11.36 -0.31
CA HIS A 121 -2.70 -11.50 -1.52
C HIS A 121 -3.38 -12.42 -2.57
N ARG A 122 -4.05 -13.49 -2.15
CA ARG A 122 -4.86 -14.32 -3.06
C ARG A 122 -6.05 -13.57 -3.64
N VAL A 123 -6.73 -12.73 -2.86
CA VAL A 123 -7.80 -11.85 -3.36
C VAL A 123 -7.28 -10.93 -4.46
N GLN A 124 -6.11 -10.32 -4.26
CA GLN A 124 -5.45 -9.50 -5.28
C GLN A 124 -5.12 -10.31 -6.55
N LEU A 125 -4.59 -11.53 -6.42
CA LEU A 125 -4.34 -12.39 -7.58
C LEU A 125 -5.61 -12.80 -8.32
N ILE A 126 -6.70 -13.07 -7.60
CA ILE A 126 -8.00 -13.41 -8.20
C ILE A 126 -8.56 -12.20 -8.95
N SER A 127 -8.44 -10.99 -8.39
CA SER A 127 -8.88 -9.77 -9.08
C SER A 127 -8.09 -9.57 -10.37
N HIS A 128 -6.77 -9.76 -10.38
CA HIS A 128 -5.96 -9.71 -11.61
C HIS A 128 -6.38 -10.71 -12.68
N ARG A 129 -6.91 -11.88 -12.31
CA ARG A 129 -7.42 -12.87 -13.28
C ARG A 129 -8.78 -12.47 -13.86
N ARG A 130 -9.59 -11.75 -13.09
CA ARG A 130 -10.92 -11.31 -13.50
C ARG A 130 -10.88 -10.05 -14.37
N TYR A 131 -9.91 -9.17 -14.12
CA TYR A 131 -9.72 -7.91 -14.82
C TYR A 131 -8.46 -7.99 -15.69
N THR A 132 -8.64 -8.38 -16.95
CA THR A 132 -7.54 -8.73 -17.88
C THR A 132 -7.19 -7.61 -18.85
N VAL A 133 -7.84 -6.45 -18.76
CA VAL A 133 -7.53 -5.32 -19.65
C VAL A 133 -6.14 -4.78 -19.32
N HIS A 134 -5.28 -4.77 -20.33
CA HIS A 134 -3.93 -4.26 -20.24
C HIS A 134 -3.67 -3.34 -21.45
N HIS A 135 -3.10 -2.17 -21.18
CA HIS A 135 -2.62 -1.25 -22.21
C HIS A 135 -1.13 -1.46 -22.47
N ASP A 136 -0.64 -0.94 -23.59
CA ASP A 136 0.77 -1.01 -23.96
C ASP A 136 1.67 -0.44 -22.86
N MET A 137 2.68 -1.22 -22.47
CA MET A 137 3.64 -0.90 -21.42
C MET A 137 5.06 -0.69 -21.95
N SER A 138 5.25 -0.71 -23.27
CA SER A 138 6.57 -0.67 -23.91
C SER A 138 7.40 0.54 -23.44
N ALA A 139 6.75 1.68 -23.20
CA ALA A 139 7.38 2.89 -22.68
C ALA A 139 7.95 2.73 -21.25
N PHE A 140 7.36 1.85 -20.43
CA PHE A 140 7.72 1.67 -19.02
C PHE A 140 8.63 0.46 -18.78
N GLU A 141 8.71 -0.48 -19.71
CA GLU A 141 9.44 -1.74 -19.53
C GLU A 141 10.95 -1.53 -19.31
N GLN A 142 11.51 -0.51 -19.95
CA GLN A 142 12.93 -0.18 -19.82
C GLN A 142 13.27 0.40 -18.45
N THR A 143 12.41 1.27 -17.91
CA THR A 143 12.58 1.91 -16.60
C THR A 143 12.21 0.97 -15.44
N TYR A 144 11.13 0.21 -15.58
CA TYR A 144 10.54 -0.60 -14.52
C TYR A 144 10.61 -2.09 -14.82
N LYS A 145 11.83 -2.62 -14.92
CA LYS A 145 12.06 -4.05 -15.16
C LYS A 145 11.47 -4.89 -14.02
N LYS A 146 10.83 -6.01 -14.40
CA LYS A 146 10.33 -7.00 -13.44
C LYS A 146 11.50 -7.52 -12.60
N GLY A 147 11.33 -7.52 -11.27
CA GLY A 147 12.36 -7.95 -10.33
C GLY A 147 12.12 -7.40 -8.92
N ARG A 148 13.07 -7.65 -8.02
CA ARG A 148 12.97 -7.28 -6.60
C ARG A 148 12.83 -5.78 -6.38
N THR A 149 13.54 -4.96 -7.17
CA THR A 149 13.47 -3.51 -7.05
C THR A 149 12.08 -2.97 -7.36
N LEU A 150 11.45 -3.44 -8.45
CA LEU A 150 10.09 -3.05 -8.80
C LEU A 150 9.08 -3.55 -7.75
N PHE A 151 9.28 -4.77 -7.24
CA PHE A 151 8.43 -5.29 -6.15
C PHE A 151 8.49 -4.39 -4.90
N LEU A 152 9.69 -4.03 -4.43
CA LEU A 152 9.86 -3.13 -3.28
C LEU A 152 9.27 -1.74 -3.55
N LEU A 153 9.48 -1.23 -4.77
CA LEU A 153 8.92 0.05 -5.17
C LEU A 153 7.39 0.03 -5.09
N LEU A 154 6.75 -0.98 -5.68
CA LEU A 154 5.30 -1.12 -5.63
C LEU A 154 4.84 -1.29 -4.18
N ALA A 155 5.48 -2.13 -3.38
CA ALA A 155 5.10 -2.30 -1.97
C ALA A 155 5.10 -0.97 -1.16
N VAL A 156 5.97 -0.01 -1.49
CA VAL A 156 5.99 1.33 -0.88
C VAL A 156 4.90 2.23 -1.49
N TYR A 157 4.78 2.26 -2.81
CA TYR A 157 3.96 3.25 -3.51
C TYR A 157 2.54 2.77 -3.87
N GLU A 158 2.19 1.51 -3.61
CA GLU A 158 0.91 0.92 -4.02
C GLU A 158 -0.29 1.56 -3.31
N LEU A 159 -0.23 1.76 -1.99
CA LEU A 159 -1.28 2.48 -1.27
C LEU A 159 -1.50 3.91 -1.82
N PRO A 160 -0.48 4.78 -1.95
CA PRO A 160 -0.70 6.12 -2.50
C PRO A 160 -1.15 6.12 -3.96
N ILE A 161 -0.70 5.17 -4.80
CA ILE A 161 -1.20 5.01 -6.18
C ILE A 161 -2.70 4.73 -6.18
N LEU A 162 -3.16 3.79 -5.34
CA LEU A 162 -4.57 3.43 -5.27
C LEU A 162 -5.42 4.57 -4.70
N LEU A 163 -4.91 5.31 -3.71
CA LEU A 163 -5.58 6.50 -3.18
C LEU A 163 -5.65 7.62 -4.22
N GLN A 164 -4.61 7.82 -5.03
CA GLN A 164 -4.64 8.75 -6.17
C GLN A 164 -5.75 8.35 -7.16
N TYR A 165 -5.82 7.07 -7.53
CA TYR A 165 -6.82 6.55 -8.46
C TYR A 165 -8.26 6.73 -7.92
N LEU A 166 -8.50 6.39 -6.65
CA LEU A 166 -9.83 6.40 -6.04
C LEU A 166 -10.29 7.79 -5.60
N ALA A 167 -9.38 8.70 -5.24
CA ALA A 167 -9.75 10.05 -4.83
C ALA A 167 -9.82 11.02 -6.03
N PHE A 168 -8.90 10.86 -6.99
CA PHE A 168 -8.68 11.87 -8.05
C PHE A 168 -8.77 11.30 -9.47
N GLY A 169 -8.72 9.98 -9.65
CA GLY A 169 -8.74 9.30 -10.95
C GLY A 169 -10.12 9.09 -11.57
N ARG A 170 -11.15 9.90 -11.24
CA ARG A 170 -12.53 9.69 -11.75
C ARG A 170 -12.62 9.59 -13.28
N LYS A 171 -11.76 10.32 -14.00
CA LYS A 171 -11.68 10.27 -15.46
C LYS A 171 -11.21 8.90 -15.97
N ASP A 172 -10.42 8.20 -15.17
CA ASP A 172 -9.84 6.89 -15.45
C ASP A 172 -10.77 5.73 -15.04
N TRP A 173 -11.97 6.00 -14.52
CA TRP A 173 -12.92 4.96 -14.08
C TRP A 173 -13.82 4.45 -15.20
N ALA A 174 -14.04 5.26 -16.23
CA ALA A 174 -14.93 4.97 -17.35
C ALA A 174 -14.21 4.34 -18.56
N SER A 175 -12.90 4.17 -18.47
CA SER A 175 -12.03 3.58 -19.49
C SER A 175 -11.90 2.07 -19.38
#